data_AF-A0A2P8K6H9-F1
#
_entry.id   AF-A0A2P8K6H9-F1
#
_cell.length_a   1.000
_cell.length_b   1.000
_cell.length_c   1.000
_cell.angle_alpha   90.00
_cell.angle_beta   90.00
_cell.angle_gamma   90.00
#
_symmetry.space_group_name_H-M   'P 1'
#
loop_
_entity.id
_entity.type
_entity.pdbx_description
1 polymer ?
#
loop_
_entity_poly.entity_id
_entity_poly.type
_entity_poly.pdbx_seq_one_letter_code
_entity_poly.pdbx_strand_id
1 'polypeptide(L)'
;MKVDIDTQDVRYADAWLGFRGTAWQTQIDVRDFIQHNYTPYEGDESFLANATPATTALWEQVMAGIRVENATHAPVDFDTNVATSITAHAAGYINQPLEKIV
;
A
#
# COMPACT_ATOMS: atom_id res chain seq x y z
N MET A 1 -11.36 23.65 -5.67
CA MET A 1 -11.30 23.82 -4.21
C MET A 1 -9.84 23.97 -3.84
N LYS A 2 -9.40 25.17 -3.45
CA LYS A 2 -8.08 25.34 -2.83
C LYS A 2 -8.26 25.00 -1.36
N VAL A 3 -7.62 23.93 -0.92
CA VAL A 3 -7.57 23.58 0.50
C VAL A 3 -6.39 24.35 1.07
N ASP A 4 -6.66 25.27 2.00
CA ASP A 4 -5.59 25.97 2.71
C ASP A 4 -5.00 24.97 3.72
N ILE A 5 -3.89 24.33 3.34
CA ILE A 5 -3.15 23.41 4.20
C ILE A 5 -2.07 24.24 4.91
N ASP A 6 -2.04 24.19 6.24
CA ASP A 6 -0.93 24.74 7.01
C ASP A 6 0.27 23.81 6.92
N THR A 7 1.14 24.13 5.96
CA THR A 7 2.34 23.35 5.65
C THR A 7 3.50 23.70 6.57
N GLN A 8 3.30 24.63 7.52
CA GLN A 8 4.26 24.97 8.56
C GLN A 8 4.12 24.11 9.81
N ASP A 9 3.15 23.18 9.84
CA ASP A 9 3.08 22.15 10.86
C ASP A 9 4.35 21.28 10.85
N VAL A 10 4.94 21.08 12.03
CA VAL A 10 6.17 20.30 12.24
C VAL A 10 6.08 18.89 11.63
N ARG A 11 4.87 18.31 11.62
CA ARG A 11 4.63 16.97 11.04
C ARG A 11 4.92 16.93 9.53
N TYR A 12 4.64 18.01 8.81
CA TYR A 12 4.97 18.09 7.38
C TYR A 12 6.45 18.37 7.17
N ALA A 13 7.06 19.21 8.00
CA ALA A 13 8.50 19.48 7.92
C ALA A 13 9.34 18.21 8.11
N ASP A 14 8.97 17.35 9.07
CA ASP A 14 9.65 16.08 9.31
C ASP A 14 9.41 15.07 8.18
N ALA A 15 8.16 14.92 7.73
CA ALA A 15 7.80 13.97 6.68
C ALA A 15 8.34 14.37 5.29
N TRP A 16 8.55 15.67 5.04
CA TRP A 16 8.99 16.20 3.75
C TRP A 16 10.49 16.50 3.67
N LEU A 17 11.22 16.20 4.75
CA LEU A 17 12.64 16.48 4.84
C LEU A 17 13.42 15.83 3.69
N GLY A 18 14.11 16.66 2.91
CA GLY A 18 14.94 16.22 1.78
C GLY A 18 14.21 16.16 0.43
N PHE A 19 12.89 16.33 0.40
CA PHE A 19 12.16 16.46 -0.87
C PHE A 19 12.28 17.87 -1.46
N ARG A 20 12.32 17.93 -2.79
CA ARG A 20 12.46 19.11 -3.66
C ARG A 20 11.12 19.52 -4.24
N GLY A 21 11.03 20.75 -4.74
CA GLY A 21 9.81 21.33 -5.32
C GLY A 21 8.97 22.08 -4.29
N THR A 22 8.18 23.05 -4.74
CA THR A 22 7.43 23.97 -3.85
C THR A 22 5.94 24.04 -4.16
N ALA A 23 5.50 23.71 -5.39
CA ALA A 23 4.09 23.76 -5.75
C ALA A 23 3.32 22.65 -5.01
N TRP A 24 3.82 21.41 -5.03
CA TRP A 24 3.19 20.30 -4.29
C TRP A 24 3.14 20.50 -2.77
N GLN A 25 3.99 21.36 -2.21
CA GLN A 25 3.96 21.68 -0.79
C GLN A 25 2.76 22.57 -0.46
N THR A 26 2.36 23.47 -1.36
CA THR A 26 1.32 24.49 -1.09
C THR A 26 -0.03 24.18 -1.74
N GLN A 27 -0.10 23.16 -2.59
CA GLN A 27 -1.33 22.66 -3.19
C GLN A 27 -1.23 21.17 -3.46
N ILE A 28 -2.38 20.50 -3.62
CA ILE A 28 -2.42 19.08 -3.98
C ILE A 28 -1.91 18.91 -5.43
N ASP A 29 -0.64 18.56 -5.57
CA ASP A 29 0.03 18.34 -6.86
C ASP A 29 1.03 17.18 -6.78
N VAL A 30 0.49 15.96 -6.81
CA VAL A 30 1.31 14.72 -6.76
C VAL A 30 2.24 14.62 -7.98
N ARG A 31 1.87 15.21 -9.13
CA ARG A 31 2.70 15.20 -10.33
C ARG A 31 3.97 16.00 -10.11
N ASP A 32 3.85 17.23 -9.60
CA ASP A 32 4.99 18.10 -9.27
C ASP A 32 5.92 17.44 -8.25
N PHE A 33 5.36 16.80 -7.22
CA PHE A 33 6.13 16.02 -6.24
C PHE A 33 6.95 14.92 -6.91
N ILE A 34 6.31 14.05 -7.71
CA ILE A 34 7.00 12.92 -8.36
C ILE A 34 8.12 13.45 -9.23
N GLN A 35 7.83 14.41 -10.14
CA GLN A 35 8.81 14.92 -11.10
C GLN A 35 10.08 15.50 -10.44
N HIS A 36 9.95 16.11 -9.26
CA HIS A 36 11.09 16.69 -8.55
C HIS A 36 11.88 15.69 -7.69
N ASN A 37 11.30 14.54 -7.34
CA ASN A 37 11.81 13.67 -6.27
C ASN A 37 12.09 12.22 -6.66
N TYR A 38 11.59 11.75 -7.81
CA TYR A 38 11.94 10.41 -8.28
C TYR A 38 13.36 10.37 -8.83
N THR A 39 14.02 9.23 -8.68
CA THR A 39 15.30 8.94 -9.31
C THR A 39 15.03 7.97 -10.47
N PRO A 40 15.16 8.40 -11.74
CA PRO A 40 15.13 7.48 -12.85
C PRO A 40 16.17 6.37 -12.65
N TYR A 41 15.77 5.13 -12.86
CA TYR A 41 16.65 3.97 -12.76
C TYR A 41 16.78 3.32 -14.14
N GLU A 42 17.98 3.38 -14.73
CA GLU A 42 18.31 2.82 -16.05
C GLU A 42 19.24 1.59 -15.95
N GLY A 43 19.40 1.05 -14.73
CA GLY A 43 20.17 -0.17 -14.48
C GLY A 43 19.39 -1.45 -14.75
N ASP A 44 19.88 -2.57 -14.20
CA ASP A 44 19.30 -3.91 -14.39
C ASP A 44 18.69 -4.48 -13.09
N GLU A 45 18.22 -5.72 -13.15
CA GLU A 45 17.59 -6.42 -12.03
C GLU A 45 18.57 -6.94 -10.96
N SER A 46 19.88 -6.72 -11.08
CA SER A 46 20.88 -7.32 -10.20
C SER A 46 20.76 -6.91 -8.72
N PHE A 47 20.11 -5.77 -8.43
CA PHE A 47 19.86 -5.29 -7.07
C PHE A 47 18.63 -5.93 -6.40
N LEU A 48 17.82 -6.70 -7.13
CA LEU A 48 16.58 -7.27 -6.60
C LEU A 48 16.87 -8.24 -5.44
N ALA A 49 16.14 -8.07 -4.35
CA ALA A 49 16.18 -8.96 -3.21
C ALA A 49 15.13 -10.08 -3.34
N ASN A 50 15.44 -11.24 -2.76
CA ASN A 50 14.50 -12.36 -2.69
C ASN A 50 13.37 -12.11 -1.68
N ALA A 51 12.31 -12.91 -1.78
CA ALA A 51 11.21 -12.91 -0.81
C ALA A 51 11.72 -13.23 0.61
N THR A 52 11.12 -12.58 1.60
CA THR A 52 11.38 -12.89 3.01
C THR A 52 10.66 -14.18 3.43
N PRO A 53 11.12 -14.88 4.49
CA PRO A 53 10.41 -16.04 5.03
C PRO A 53 8.96 -15.72 5.44
N ALA A 54 8.71 -14.52 5.96
CA ALA A 54 7.37 -14.05 6.29
C ALA A 54 6.50 -13.93 5.03
N THR A 55 7.03 -13.36 3.95
CA THR A 55 6.36 -13.27 2.64
C THR A 55 5.99 -14.65 2.10
N THR A 56 6.92 -15.60 2.11
CA THR A 56 6.66 -16.96 1.63
C THR A 56 5.60 -17.67 2.47
N ALA A 57 5.69 -17.56 3.80
CA ALA A 57 4.73 -18.19 4.71
C ALA A 57 3.30 -17.60 4.58
N LEU A 58 3.19 -16.29 4.38
CA LEU A 58 1.90 -15.63 4.11
C LEU A 58 1.35 -16.09 2.76
N TRP A 59 2.19 -16.13 1.73
CA TRP A 59 1.77 -16.53 0.38
C TRP A 59 1.31 -17.99 0.34
N GLU A 60 2.00 -18.91 1.01
CA GLU A 60 1.60 -20.32 1.11
C GLU A 60 0.21 -20.50 1.74
N GLN A 61 -0.13 -19.69 2.76
CA GLN A 61 -1.46 -19.71 3.38
C GLN A 61 -2.54 -19.22 2.41
N VAL A 62 -2.29 -18.13 1.68
CA VAL A 62 -3.22 -17.64 0.65
C VAL A 62 -3.40 -18.66 -0.47
N MET A 63 -2.31 -19.30 -0.90
CA MET A 63 -2.35 -20.36 -1.93
C MET A 63 -3.22 -21.55 -1.54
N ALA A 64 -3.39 -21.84 -0.25
CA ALA A 64 -4.34 -22.87 0.17
C ALA A 64 -5.78 -22.50 -0.24
N GLY A 65 -6.20 -21.24 -0.05
CA GLY A 65 -7.50 -20.74 -0.48
C GLY A 65 -7.67 -20.77 -2.00
N ILE A 66 -6.68 -20.27 -2.74
CA ILE A 66 -6.74 -20.28 -4.22
C ILE A 66 -6.87 -21.70 -4.79
N ARG A 67 -6.22 -22.70 -4.17
CA ARG A 67 -6.40 -24.10 -4.58
C ARG A 67 -7.83 -24.59 -4.38
N VAL A 68 -8.51 -24.14 -3.32
CA VAL A 68 -9.94 -24.45 -3.10
C VAL A 68 -10.76 -23.82 -4.21
N GLU A 69 -10.59 -22.52 -4.48
CA GLU A 69 -11.36 -21.82 -5.51
C GLU A 69 -11.18 -22.44 -6.90
N ASN A 70 -9.95 -22.79 -7.27
CA ASN A 70 -9.65 -23.44 -8.55
C ASN A 70 -10.31 -24.83 -8.65
N ALA A 71 -10.39 -25.57 -7.54
CA ALA A 71 -11.00 -26.91 -7.53
C ALA A 71 -12.53 -26.83 -7.58
N THR A 72 -13.14 -25.90 -6.84
CA THR A 72 -14.60 -25.77 -6.72
C THR A 72 -15.21 -24.91 -7.83
N HIS A 73 -14.40 -24.10 -8.52
CA HIS A 73 -14.86 -23.04 -9.41
C HIS A 73 -15.85 -22.08 -8.72
N ALA A 74 -15.67 -21.88 -7.41
CA ALA A 74 -16.52 -21.05 -6.56
C ALA A 74 -15.66 -20.29 -5.53
N PRO A 75 -16.14 -19.15 -5.00
CA PRO A 75 -15.46 -18.44 -3.92
C PRO A 75 -15.24 -19.33 -2.69
N VAL A 76 -14.18 -19.05 -1.92
CA VAL A 76 -13.98 -19.73 -0.62
C VAL A 76 -15.12 -19.43 0.35
N ASP A 77 -15.51 -18.16 0.46
CA ASP A 77 -16.61 -17.66 1.28
C ASP A 77 -17.07 -16.29 0.77
N PHE A 78 -18.28 -15.85 1.15
CA PHE A 78 -18.81 -14.51 0.85
C PHE A 78 -19.92 -14.09 1.83
N ASP A 79 -20.02 -12.79 2.08
CA ASP A 79 -21.09 -12.22 2.90
C ASP A 79 -22.46 -12.37 2.23
N THR A 80 -23.46 -12.79 3.00
CA THR A 80 -24.87 -12.84 2.53
C THR A 80 -25.75 -11.76 3.14
N ASN A 81 -25.29 -11.08 4.20
CA ASN A 81 -26.13 -10.22 5.05
C ASN A 81 -25.49 -8.86 5.38
N VAL A 82 -24.27 -8.59 4.91
CA VAL A 82 -23.55 -7.33 5.18
C VAL A 82 -23.47 -6.51 3.90
N ALA A 83 -24.01 -5.29 3.91
CA ALA A 83 -23.83 -4.33 2.82
C ALA A 83 -22.49 -3.61 2.98
N THR A 84 -21.63 -3.69 1.95
CA THR A 84 -20.27 -3.15 2.00
C THR A 84 -20.23 -1.62 2.05
N SER A 85 -19.34 -1.08 2.90
CA SER A 85 -18.97 0.35 2.95
C SER A 85 -17.55 0.49 3.52
N ILE A 86 -16.98 1.71 3.56
CA ILE A 86 -15.60 1.95 4.02
C ILE A 86 -15.33 1.36 5.42
N THR A 87 -16.34 1.34 6.29
CA THR A 87 -16.20 0.87 7.69
C THR A 87 -17.14 -0.30 8.01
N ALA A 88 -17.65 -1.01 6.99
CA ALA A 88 -18.60 -2.11 7.20
C ALA A 88 -17.96 -3.34 7.85
N HIS A 89 -16.68 -3.58 7.59
CA HIS A 89 -15.95 -4.75 8.04
C HIS A 89 -14.92 -4.39 9.11
N ALA A 90 -14.68 -5.32 10.02
CA ALA A 90 -13.55 -5.25 10.94
C ALA A 90 -12.23 -5.55 10.20
N ALA A 91 -11.10 -5.31 10.87
CA ALA A 91 -9.78 -5.64 10.33
C ALA A 91 -9.65 -7.14 10.06
N GLY A 92 -9.20 -7.50 8.85
CA GLY A 92 -8.89 -8.86 8.43
C GLY A 92 -7.38 -9.07 8.33
N TYR A 93 -6.93 -10.28 8.62
CA TYR A 93 -5.51 -10.65 8.57
C TYR A 93 -5.37 -12.07 8.02
N ILE A 94 -4.26 -12.35 7.36
CA ILE A 94 -3.83 -13.72 7.07
C ILE A 94 -3.09 -14.26 8.29
N ASN A 95 -2.09 -13.51 8.74
CA ASN A 95 -1.29 -13.76 9.93
C ASN A 95 -0.68 -12.43 10.41
N GLN A 96 -1.41 -11.73 11.29
CA GLN A 96 -1.09 -10.37 11.75
C GLN A 96 0.37 -10.19 12.23
N PRO A 97 0.99 -11.12 13.00
CA PRO A 97 2.41 -11.01 13.37
C PRO A 97 3.42 -10.96 12.21
N LEU A 98 3.09 -11.50 11.03
CA LEU A 98 4.00 -11.61 9.89
C LEU A 98 3.88 -10.45 8.90
N GLU A 99 2.77 -9.73 8.93
CA GLU A 99 2.43 -8.71 7.94
C GLU A 99 3.20 -7.40 8.20
N LYS A 100 3.70 -6.78 7.13
CA LYS A 100 4.32 -5.44 7.18
C LYS A 100 3.39 -4.34 6.73
N ILE A 101 2.40 -4.71 5.92
CA ILE A 101 1.31 -3.87 5.41
C ILE A 101 0.03 -4.67 5.66
N VAL A 102 -1.00 -3.98 6.14
CA VAL A 102 -2.32 -4.52 6.53
C VAL A 102 -3.44 -3.76 5.85
#